data_AF-A0A6I9NHL5-F1
#
_entry.id   AF-A0A6I9NHL5-F1
#
_cell.length_a   1.000
_cell.length_b   1.000
_cell.length_c   1.000
_cell.angle_alpha   90.00
_cell.angle_beta   90.00
_cell.angle_gamma   90.00
#
_symmetry.space_group_name_H-M   'P 1'
#
loop_
_entity.id
_entity.type
_entity.pdbx_description
1 polymer ?
#
loop_
_entity_poly.entity_id
_entity_poly.type
_entity_poly.pdbx_seq_one_letter_code
_entity_poly.pdbx_strand_id
1 'polypeptide(L)'
;MTIKALNLVGNDLARVLRWGSGYSGEDPPHILVSVDEAEEVLMDRWTILLDAQHFSEDAHSFLEPPKIVQMNNYFGLGIDAELSLDFHQAREDEPDKFTSRFHNKGVYVKVGLQKISCSRSLHKELKLQVDAQEVQLPNIEGLIFLNIP
;
A
#
# COMPACT_ATOMS: atom_id res chain seq x y z
N MET A 1 0.79 -10.05 12.02
CA MET A 1 1.28 -8.92 11.21
C MET A 1 0.53 -8.90 9.88
N THR A 2 -0.19 -7.83 9.58
CA THR A 2 -0.91 -7.72 8.30
C THR A 2 0.03 -7.18 7.23
N ILE A 3 0.14 -7.89 6.10
CA ILE A 3 0.94 -7.49 4.94
C ILE A 3 -0.01 -7.23 3.77
N LYS A 4 -0.05 -5.99 3.27
CA LYS A 4 -0.79 -5.66 2.05
C LYS A 4 0.00 -4.71 1.14
N ALA A 5 0.04 -5.06 -0.15
CA ALA A 5 0.32 -4.11 -1.22
C ALA A 5 -0.96 -3.31 -1.46
N LEU A 6 -0.93 -2.01 -1.22
CA LEU A 6 -2.11 -1.16 -1.24
C LEU A 6 -2.09 -0.27 -2.47
N ASN A 7 -3.19 -0.30 -3.21
CA ASN A 7 -3.42 0.51 -4.40
C ASN A 7 -4.85 1.04 -4.39
N LEU A 8 -5.30 1.63 -3.28
CA LEU A 8 -6.70 2.02 -3.19
C LEU A 8 -6.83 3.36 -2.48
N VAL A 9 -7.40 4.33 -3.21
CA VAL A 9 -7.81 5.70 -2.82
C VAL A 9 -6.87 6.85 -3.24
N GLY A 10 -5.54 6.66 -3.33
CA GLY A 10 -4.61 7.80 -3.46
C GLY A 10 -4.53 8.47 -4.84
N ASN A 11 -4.75 7.71 -5.91
CA ASN A 11 -4.38 8.13 -7.28
C ASN A 11 -2.91 8.59 -7.35
N ASP A 12 -2.03 7.96 -6.58
CA ASP A 12 -0.68 8.50 -6.29
C ASP A 12 0.19 8.59 -7.55
N LEU A 13 0.18 7.54 -8.38
CA LEU A 13 0.92 7.53 -9.65
C LEU A 13 0.49 8.68 -10.56
N ALA A 14 -0.81 8.95 -10.68
CA ALA A 14 -1.29 10.07 -11.47
C ALA A 14 -0.86 11.42 -10.88
N ARG A 15 -0.77 11.56 -9.56
CA ARG A 15 -0.28 12.80 -8.93
C ARG A 15 1.21 13.00 -9.19
N VAL A 16 2.00 11.94 -9.04
CA VAL A 16 3.45 11.96 -9.26
C VAL A 16 3.78 12.21 -10.73
N LEU A 17 3.06 11.55 -11.64
CA LEU A 17 3.17 11.74 -13.09
C LEU A 17 2.37 12.94 -13.62
N ARG A 18 1.85 13.80 -12.72
CA ARG A 18 1.18 15.08 -13.04
C ARG A 18 -0.11 15.00 -13.85
N TRP A 19 -0.75 13.84 -13.90
CA TRP A 19 -2.11 13.62 -14.41
C TRP A 19 -3.21 14.12 -13.46
N GLY A 20 -2.84 14.53 -12.25
CA GLY A 20 -3.72 15.22 -11.32
C GLY A 20 -4.38 14.32 -10.27
N SER A 21 -5.30 14.91 -9.51
CA SER A 21 -5.84 14.29 -8.29
C SER A 21 -6.95 13.25 -8.52
N GLY A 22 -7.35 13.05 -9.76
CA GLY A 22 -8.39 12.11 -10.19
C GLY A 22 -9.46 12.79 -11.03
N TYR A 23 -10.24 11.97 -11.72
CA TYR A 23 -11.29 12.41 -12.64
C TYR A 23 -12.31 13.31 -11.94
N SER A 24 -12.60 14.45 -12.54
CA SER A 24 -13.52 15.48 -12.04
C SER A 24 -14.59 15.85 -13.08
N GLY A 25 -14.77 15.00 -14.10
CA GLY A 25 -15.77 15.22 -15.16
C GLY A 25 -15.18 15.89 -16.40
N GLU A 26 -13.87 15.76 -16.63
CA GLU A 26 -13.20 16.22 -17.84
C GLU A 26 -13.78 15.51 -19.09
N ASP A 27 -13.83 16.21 -20.21
CA ASP A 27 -14.37 15.66 -21.45
C ASP A 27 -13.48 14.51 -21.99
N PRO A 28 -14.00 13.30 -22.30
CA PRO A 28 -13.17 12.17 -22.71
C PRO A 28 -12.24 12.43 -23.92
N PRO A 29 -12.65 13.15 -24.99
CA PRO A 29 -11.74 13.55 -26.07
C PRO A 29 -10.52 14.34 -25.60
N HIS A 30 -10.68 15.24 -24.63
CA HIS A 30 -9.56 16.01 -24.09
C HIS A 30 -8.57 15.10 -23.35
N ILE A 31 -9.06 14.10 -22.62
CA ILE A 31 -8.20 13.10 -21.99
C ILE A 31 -7.42 12.31 -23.04
N LEU A 32 -8.07 11.93 -24.15
CA LEU A 32 -7.39 11.20 -25.24
C LEU A 32 -6.28 12.03 -25.90
N VAL A 33 -6.52 13.32 -26.13
CA VAL A 33 -5.47 14.24 -26.62
C VAL A 33 -4.33 14.35 -25.61
N SER A 34 -4.65 14.46 -24.31
CA SER A 34 -3.62 14.51 -23.26
C SER A 34 -2.78 13.24 -23.21
N VAL A 35 -3.36 12.06 -23.53
CA VAL A 35 -2.66 10.78 -23.62
C VAL A 35 -1.79 10.68 -24.88
N ASP A 36 -2.27 11.18 -26.02
CA ASP A 36 -1.51 11.22 -27.27
C ASP A 36 -0.28 12.13 -27.19
N GLU A 37 -0.42 13.27 -26.49
CA GLU A 37 0.65 14.25 -26.30
C GLU A 37 1.55 13.97 -25.08
N ALA A 38 1.27 12.91 -24.33
CA ALA A 38 2.00 12.60 -23.10
C ALA A 38 3.43 12.14 -23.35
N GLU A 39 4.33 12.47 -22.42
CA GLU A 39 5.67 11.92 -22.39
C GLU A 39 5.67 10.54 -21.72
N GLU A 40 6.35 9.57 -22.33
CA GLU A 40 6.59 8.26 -21.73
C GLU A 40 7.63 8.36 -20.61
N VAL A 41 7.31 7.81 -19.45
CA VAL A 41 8.20 7.78 -18.29
C VAL A 41 8.51 6.34 -17.93
N LEU A 42 9.80 6.02 -17.81
CA LEU A 42 10.24 4.72 -17.31
C LEU A 42 9.94 4.62 -15.81
N MET A 43 9.41 3.47 -15.41
CA MET A 43 9.10 3.18 -14.02
C MET A 43 9.65 1.82 -13.62
N ASP A 44 10.20 1.76 -12.42
CA ASP A 44 10.59 0.50 -11.80
C ASP A 44 9.34 -0.27 -11.37
N ARG A 45 9.43 -1.60 -11.44
CA ARG A 45 8.43 -2.52 -10.88
C ARG A 45 9.13 -3.42 -9.89
N TRP A 46 8.74 -3.30 -8.63
CA TRP A 46 9.36 -4.04 -7.55
C TRP A 46 8.70 -5.40 -7.40
N THR A 47 9.52 -6.45 -7.34
CA THR A 47 9.08 -7.80 -6.98
C THR A 47 9.31 -8.01 -5.49
N ILE A 48 8.24 -8.34 -4.77
CA ILE A 48 8.25 -8.64 -3.34
C ILE A 48 8.08 -10.15 -3.19
N LEU A 49 9.02 -10.77 -2.48
CA LEU A 49 8.97 -12.18 -2.11
C LEU A 49 8.54 -12.27 -0.65
N LEU A 50 7.37 -12.85 -0.42
CA LEU A 50 6.84 -13.10 0.92
C LEU A 50 7.03 -14.57 1.24
N ASP A 51 8.08 -14.87 2.01
CA ASP A 51 8.40 -16.21 2.46
C ASP A 51 7.89 -16.40 3.90
N ALA A 52 6.83 -17.19 4.06
CA ALA A 52 6.27 -17.54 5.35
C ALA A 52 6.94 -18.83 5.84
N GLN A 53 8.18 -18.71 6.33
CA GLN A 53 8.82 -19.83 7.00
C GLN A 53 8.13 -20.04 8.35
N HIS A 54 7.27 -21.05 8.43
CA HIS A 54 6.79 -21.54 9.73
C HIS A 54 7.99 -22.10 10.49
N PHE A 55 8.42 -21.42 11.56
CA PHE A 55 9.36 -21.95 12.55
C PHE A 55 8.68 -23.02 13.43
N SER A 56 8.02 -24.02 12.82
CA SER A 56 7.50 -25.18 13.54
C SER A 56 8.59 -26.25 13.57
N GLU A 57 9.01 -26.68 14.76
CA GLU A 57 9.97 -27.78 14.98
C GLU A 57 9.45 -29.16 14.51
N ASP A 58 8.20 -29.25 14.07
CA ASP A 58 7.61 -30.46 13.52
C ASP A 58 7.96 -30.63 12.03
N ALA A 59 8.79 -31.63 11.74
CA ALA A 59 9.37 -31.98 10.44
C ALA A 59 8.38 -32.38 9.32
N HIS A 60 7.09 -32.03 9.45
CA HIS A 60 6.02 -32.40 8.51
C HIS A 60 5.12 -31.23 8.06
N SER A 61 5.46 -29.97 8.40
CA SER A 61 4.75 -28.84 7.80
C SER A 61 5.13 -28.69 6.32
N PHE A 62 4.14 -28.81 5.44
CA PHE A 62 4.30 -28.46 4.02
C PHE A 62 4.73 -26.99 3.95
N LEU A 63 5.95 -26.74 3.48
CA LEU A 63 6.42 -25.38 3.21
C LEU A 63 5.54 -24.81 2.10
N GLU A 64 4.70 -23.83 2.44
CA GLU A 64 4.00 -23.06 1.41
C GLU A 64 5.04 -22.34 0.55
N PRO A 65 4.91 -22.36 -0.78
CA PRO A 65 5.84 -21.66 -1.64
C PRO A 65 5.79 -20.15 -1.36
N PRO A 66 6.92 -19.43 -1.48
CA PRO A 66 6.94 -17.98 -1.29
C PRO A 66 5.91 -17.30 -2.19
N LYS A 67 5.12 -16.41 -1.61
CA LYS A 67 4.15 -15.62 -2.36
C LYS A 67 4.87 -14.45 -3.04
N ILE A 68 4.76 -14.37 -4.35
CA ILE A 68 5.36 -13.31 -5.16
C ILE A 68 4.32 -12.23 -5.43
N VAL A 69 4.64 -10.97 -5.14
CA VAL A 69 3.77 -9.81 -5.37
C VAL A 69 4.54 -8.75 -6.15
N GLN A 70 3.87 -8.11 -7.10
CA GLN A 70 4.42 -6.98 -7.87
C GLN A 70 3.90 -5.66 -7.30
N MET A 71 4.77 -4.68 -7.13
CA MET A 71 4.45 -3.38 -6.54
C MET A 71 5.03 -2.25 -7.39
N ASN A 72 4.18 -1.28 -7.76
CA ASN A 72 4.57 -0.14 -8.59
C ASN A 72 4.59 1.19 -7.81
N ASN A 73 4.01 1.25 -6.61
CA ASN A 73 3.80 2.50 -5.89
C ASN A 73 4.52 2.50 -4.54
N TYR A 74 3.96 1.79 -3.55
CA TYR A 74 4.61 1.57 -2.28
C TYR A 74 4.18 0.23 -1.66
N PHE A 75 4.98 -0.23 -0.71
CA PHE A 75 4.68 -1.35 0.16
C PHE A 75 4.79 -0.91 1.60
N GLY A 76 3.76 -1.16 2.40
CA GLY A 76 3.67 -0.72 3.78
C GLY A 76 3.50 -1.87 4.76
N LEU A 77 4.06 -1.69 5.95
CA LEU A 77 3.87 -2.52 7.14
C LEU A 77 3.41 -1.63 8.29
N GLY A 78 2.58 -2.16 9.17
CA GLY A 78 2.12 -1.45 10.37
C GLY A 78 0.75 -0.77 10.22
N ILE A 79 0.55 0.32 10.95
CA ILE A 79 -0.76 0.95 11.15
C ILE A 79 -1.42 1.43 9.83
N ASP A 80 -0.64 1.99 8.90
CA ASP A 80 -1.13 2.45 7.60
C ASP A 80 -1.63 1.28 6.74
N ALA A 81 -0.89 0.16 6.77
CA ALA A 81 -1.24 -1.04 6.03
C ALA A 81 -2.55 -1.67 6.54
N GLU A 82 -2.75 -1.64 7.86
CA GLU A 82 -3.97 -2.10 8.51
C GLU A 82 -5.16 -1.17 8.23
N LEU A 83 -4.97 0.16 8.35
CA LEU A 83 -6.02 1.13 8.02
C LEU A 83 -6.53 0.94 6.59
N SER A 84 -5.60 0.76 5.66
CA SER A 84 -5.92 0.61 4.26
C SER A 84 -6.48 -0.80 3.93
N LEU A 85 -6.10 -1.83 4.69
CA LEU A 85 -6.77 -3.14 4.68
C LEU A 85 -8.24 -2.98 5.06
N ASP A 86 -8.51 -2.38 6.21
CA ASP A 86 -9.87 -2.23 6.75
C ASP A 86 -10.74 -1.42 5.80
N PHE A 87 -10.19 -0.32 5.25
CA PHE A 87 -10.88 0.49 4.27
C PHE A 87 -11.20 -0.31 2.99
N HIS A 88 -10.26 -1.11 2.50
CA HIS A 88 -10.49 -1.94 1.33
C HIS A 88 -11.57 -3.00 1.58
N GLN A 89 -11.53 -3.70 2.72
CA GLN A 89 -12.53 -4.71 3.07
C GLN A 89 -13.91 -4.08 3.19
N ALA A 90 -14.05 -2.98 3.92
CA ALA A 90 -15.32 -2.27 4.05
C ALA A 90 -15.89 -1.85 2.68
N ARG A 91 -15.02 -1.49 1.73
CA ARG A 91 -15.41 -1.15 0.37
C ARG A 91 -15.82 -2.38 -0.45
N GLU A 92 -15.17 -3.52 -0.28
CA GLU A 92 -15.56 -4.77 -0.93
C GLU A 92 -16.90 -5.30 -0.39
N ASP A 93 -17.13 -5.14 0.92
CA ASP A 93 -18.36 -5.59 1.58
C ASP A 93 -19.57 -4.72 1.21
N GLU A 94 -19.40 -3.39 1.12
CA GLU A 94 -20.51 -2.44 0.88
C GLU A 94 -20.18 -1.39 -0.21
N PRO A 95 -19.93 -1.79 -1.47
CA PRO A 95 -19.39 -0.90 -2.51
C PRO A 95 -20.24 0.35 -2.77
N ASP A 96 -21.57 0.25 -2.65
CA ASP A 96 -22.50 1.36 -2.88
C ASP A 96 -22.29 2.55 -1.91
N LYS A 97 -21.76 2.30 -0.71
CA LYS A 97 -21.45 3.34 0.27
C LYS A 97 -20.16 4.11 -0.04
N PHE A 98 -19.33 3.60 -0.95
CA PHE A 98 -18.01 4.15 -1.27
C PHE A 98 -17.95 4.88 -2.62
N THR A 99 -19.10 5.37 -3.10
CA THR A 99 -19.22 6.07 -4.39
C THR A 99 -18.77 7.53 -4.33
N SER A 100 -18.76 8.15 -3.15
CA SER A 100 -18.39 9.57 -2.98
C SER A 100 -16.97 9.75 -2.46
N ARG A 101 -16.14 10.50 -3.20
CA ARG A 101 -14.74 10.82 -2.82
C ARG A 101 -14.65 11.51 -1.45
N PHE A 102 -15.54 12.47 -1.17
CA PHE A 102 -15.53 13.20 0.10
C PHE A 102 -15.92 12.28 1.26
N HIS A 103 -16.94 11.44 1.06
CA HIS A 103 -17.34 10.45 2.05
C HIS A 103 -16.21 9.46 2.35
N ASN A 104 -15.57 8.93 1.30
CA ASN A 104 -14.46 7.99 1.42
C ASN A 104 -13.30 8.58 2.22
N LYS A 105 -12.92 9.84 1.96
CA LYS A 105 -11.91 10.55 2.75
C LYS A 105 -12.32 10.69 4.21
N GLY A 106 -13.59 11.03 4.48
CA GLY A 106 -14.13 11.13 5.84
C GLY A 106 -14.10 9.80 6.59
N VAL A 107 -14.49 8.70 5.94
CA VAL A 107 -14.39 7.33 6.50
C VAL A 107 -12.93 7.00 6.82
N TYR A 108 -12.02 7.25 5.89
CA TYR A 108 -10.59 6.99 6.07
C TYR A 108 -10.01 7.76 7.26
N VAL A 109 -10.34 9.06 7.39
CA VAL A 109 -9.94 9.89 8.55
C VAL A 109 -10.51 9.34 9.85
N LYS A 110 -11.79 8.97 9.87
CA LYS A 110 -12.46 8.43 11.08
C LYS A 110 -11.78 7.14 11.56
N VAL A 111 -11.53 6.20 10.65
CA VAL A 111 -10.86 4.93 10.98
C VAL A 111 -9.41 5.19 11.38
N GLY A 112 -8.71 6.11 10.71
CA GLY A 112 -7.35 6.52 11.06
C GLY A 112 -7.25 7.04 12.49
N LEU A 113 -8.14 7.96 12.89
CA LEU A 113 -8.17 8.51 14.25
C LEU A 113 -8.40 7.44 15.33
N GLN A 114 -9.19 6.40 15.03
CA GLN A 114 -9.43 5.30 15.96
C GLN A 114 -8.19 4.45 16.22
N LYS A 115 -7.25 4.38 15.27
CA LYS A 115 -6.04 3.57 15.38
C LYS A 115 -4.85 4.30 16.01
N ILE A 116 -4.88 5.63 16.13
CA ILE A 116 -3.80 6.44 16.74
C ILE A 116 -3.50 6.04 18.19
N SER A 117 -4.48 5.49 18.91
CA SER A 117 -4.31 5.10 20.31
C SER A 117 -3.58 3.76 20.52
N CYS A 118 -3.24 3.03 19.46
CA CYS A 118 -2.56 1.74 19.57
C CYS A 118 -1.06 1.88 19.29
N SER A 119 -0.23 1.90 20.32
CA SER A 119 1.22 1.68 20.15
C SER A 119 1.49 0.17 20.04
N ARG A 120 2.20 -0.23 18.99
CA ARG A 120 2.53 -1.61 18.67
C ARG A 120 4.02 -1.88 18.72
N SER A 121 4.87 -0.87 18.97
CA SER A 121 6.32 -1.05 19.09
C SER A 121 6.89 -1.90 17.94
N LEU A 122 6.48 -1.62 16.70
CA LEU A 122 6.73 -2.46 15.52
C LEU A 122 8.23 -2.76 15.31
N HIS A 123 9.08 -1.81 15.68
CA HIS A 123 10.54 -1.93 15.68
C HIS A 123 11.10 -3.12 16.50
N LYS A 124 10.34 -3.64 17.47
CA LYS A 124 10.74 -4.82 18.27
C LYS A 124 10.43 -6.14 17.56
N GLU A 125 9.51 -6.12 16.60
CA GLU A 125 9.09 -7.30 15.82
C GLU A 125 9.77 -7.35 14.45
N LEU A 126 10.45 -6.28 14.04
CA LEU A 126 11.07 -6.15 12.73
C LEU A 126 12.60 -6.15 12.82
N LYS A 127 13.21 -6.87 11.88
CA LYS A 127 14.61 -6.69 11.50
C LYS A 127 14.64 -6.22 10.06
N LEU A 128 15.29 -5.09 9.83
CA LEU A 128 15.47 -4.54 8.49
C LEU A 128 16.91 -4.76 8.05
N GLN A 129 17.09 -5.30 6.85
CA GLN A 129 18.39 -5.47 6.22
C GLN A 129 18.34 -4.86 4.81
N VAL A 130 19.31 -4.02 4.49
CA VAL A 130 19.46 -3.36 3.18
C VAL A 130 20.87 -3.64 2.70
N ASP A 131 21.04 -4.17 1.49
CA ASP A 131 22.34 -4.50 0.90
C ASP A 131 23.27 -5.31 1.83
N ALA A 132 22.69 -6.31 2.49
CA ALA A 132 23.34 -7.16 3.48
C ALA A 132 23.76 -6.47 4.79
N GLN A 133 23.35 -5.22 5.03
CA GLN A 133 23.61 -4.49 6.26
C GLN A 133 22.34 -4.36 7.11
N GLU A 134 22.43 -4.68 8.39
CA GLU A 134 21.32 -4.50 9.33
C GLU A 134 21.11 -3.01 9.63
N VAL A 135 19.87 -2.56 9.50
CA VAL A 135 19.44 -1.20 9.79
C VAL A 135 18.66 -1.20 11.09
N GLN A 136 19.18 -0.50 12.09
CA GLN A 136 18.50 -0.34 13.37
C GLN A 136 17.25 0.55 13.21
N LEU A 137 16.09 0.00 13.54
CA LEU A 137 14.82 0.70 13.43
C LEU A 137 14.59 1.58 14.68
N PRO A 138 14.22 2.87 14.52
CA PRO A 138 13.79 3.70 15.63
C PRO A 138 12.41 3.23 16.12
N ASN A 139 11.86 3.88 17.16
CA ASN A 139 10.50 3.56 17.60
C ASN A 139 9.48 3.94 16.52
N ILE A 140 9.05 2.95 15.73
CA ILE A 140 8.11 3.11 14.62
C ILE A 140 6.83 2.30 14.86
N GLU A 141 5.74 2.81 14.27
CA GLU A 141 4.42 2.14 14.19
C GLU A 141 4.08 1.71 12.75
N GLY A 142 4.95 2.06 11.79
CA GLY A 142 4.85 1.66 10.40
C GLY A 142 6.18 1.80 9.66
N LEU A 143 6.34 1.00 8.62
CA LEU A 143 7.50 1.01 7.72
C LEU A 143 6.98 1.00 6.28
N ILE A 144 7.47 1.92 5.45
CA ILE A 144 7.02 2.08 4.07
C ILE A 144 8.24 2.04 3.14
N PHE A 145 8.13 1.24 2.08
CA PHE A 145 9.04 1.18 0.95
C PHE A 145 8.37 1.87 -0.23
N LEU A 146 9.01 2.90 -0.77
CA LEU A 146 8.46 3.73 -1.84
C LEU A 146 9.13 3.37 -3.18
N ASN A 147 8.32 3.31 -4.23
CA ASN A 147 8.71 3.10 -5.62
C ASN A 147 8.14 4.21 -6.54
N ILE A 148 7.79 5.36 -5.95
CA ILE A 148 7.41 6.56 -6.69
C ILE A 148 8.52 7.62 -6.55
N PRO A 149 8.85 8.33 -7.65
CA PRO A 149 9.84 9.41 -7.64
C PRO A 149 9.37 10.67 -6.90
#